data_AF-A0A392NW27-F1
#
_entry.id   AF-A0A392NW27-F1
#
_cell.length_a   1.000
_cell.length_b   1.000
_cell.length_c   1.000
_cell.angle_alpha   90.00
_cell.angle_beta   90.00
_cell.angle_gamma   90.00
#
_symmetry.space_group_name_H-M   'P 1'
#
loop_
_entity.id
_entity.type
_entity.pdbx_description
1 polymer ?
#
loop_
_entity_poly.entity_id
_entity_poly.type
_entity_poly.pdbx_seq_one_letter_code
_entity_poly.pdbx_strand_id
1 'polypeptide(L)'
;GNSLRDPASKAYEEALAPYHGWAIRKAVSAGLYVLPTKEQLLKKLNEDVASAKEQMQIYVSSSEAVIQYIDKLYVSRNLGTDW
;
A
#
# COMPACT_ATOMS: atom_id res chain seq x y z
N GLY A 1 -4.76 -16.30 -6.10
CA GLY A 1 -5.92 -16.68 -5.27
C GLY A 1 -6.87 -15.51 -5.12
N ASN A 2 -8.01 -15.70 -4.45
CA ASN A 2 -9.01 -14.65 -4.18
C ASN A 2 -8.76 -13.90 -2.86
N SER A 3 -7.80 -14.35 -2.04
CA SER A 3 -7.38 -13.66 -0.82
C SER A 3 -6.47 -12.47 -1.14
N LEU A 4 -6.67 -11.36 -0.44
CA LEU A 4 -5.80 -10.19 -0.44
C LEU A 4 -4.90 -10.12 0.81
N ARG A 5 -4.94 -11.12 1.70
CA ARG A 5 -4.21 -11.09 2.97
C ARG A 5 -2.70 -10.98 2.76
N ASP A 6 -2.13 -11.85 1.92
CA ASP A 6 -0.68 -11.85 1.68
C ASP A 6 -0.18 -10.54 1.05
N PRO A 7 -0.77 -10.02 -0.06
CA PRO A 7 -0.31 -8.74 -0.61
C PRO A 7 -0.54 -7.56 0.34
N ALA A 8 -1.63 -7.54 1.11
CA ALA A 8 -1.87 -6.49 2.09
C ALA A 8 -0.89 -6.55 3.28
N SER A 9 -0.59 -7.75 3.81
CA SER A 9 0.38 -7.94 4.89
C SER A 9 1.77 -7.48 4.44
N LYS A 10 2.21 -7.94 3.26
CA LYS A 10 3.52 -7.58 2.72
C LYS A 10 3.67 -6.08 2.50
N ALA A 11 2.68 -5.44 1.86
CA ALA A 11 2.71 -3.99 1.64
C ALA A 11 2.74 -3.20 2.96
N TYR A 12 1.98 -3.65 3.96
CA TYR A 12 1.99 -3.04 5.30
C TYR A 12 3.35 -3.19 6.00
N GLU A 13 3.92 -4.40 5.98
CA GLU A 13 5.21 -4.73 6.58
C GLU A 13 6.34 -3.87 6.01
N GLU A 14 6.33 -3.63 4.70
CA GLU A 14 7.34 -2.82 4.03
C GLU A 14 7.15 -1.31 4.26
N ALA A 15 5.93 -0.78 4.13
CA ALA A 15 5.71 0.66 4.05
C ALA A 15 5.34 1.35 5.38
N LEU A 16 4.64 0.66 6.28
CA LEU A 16 4.03 1.31 7.46
C LEU A 16 4.44 0.68 8.79
N ALA A 17 4.74 -0.63 8.81
CA ALA A 17 5.12 -1.32 10.04
C ALA A 17 6.34 -0.72 10.76
N PRO A 18 7.39 -0.19 10.08
CA PRO A 18 8.52 0.46 10.75
C PRO A 18 8.11 1.67 11.60
N TYR A 19 7.04 2.36 11.22
CA TYR A 19 6.56 3.61 11.85
C TYR A 19 5.45 3.40 12.87
N HIS A 20 4.90 2.18 12.97
CA HIS A 20 3.80 1.86 13.87
C HIS A 20 4.29 1.09 15.09
N GLY A 21 3.96 1.57 16.29
CA GLY A 21 4.18 0.85 17.55
C GLY A 21 3.37 -0.45 17.65
N TRP A 22 3.71 -1.28 18.64
CA TRP A 22 3.15 -2.64 18.80
C TRP A 22 1.61 -2.68 18.77
N ALA A 23 0.95 -1.77 19.47
CA ALA A 23 -0.52 -1.73 19.56
C ALA A 23 -1.17 -1.52 18.17
N ILE A 24 -0.61 -0.61 17.36
CA ILE A 24 -1.12 -0.33 16.00
C ILE A 24 -0.87 -1.53 15.08
N ARG A 25 0.33 -2.15 15.12
CA ARG A 25 0.60 -3.37 14.32
C ARG A 25 -0.36 -4.51 14.65
N LYS A 26 -0.76 -4.66 15.92
CA LYS A 26 -1.78 -5.63 16.33
C LYS A 26 -3.16 -5.29 15.81
N ALA A 27 -3.56 -4.01 15.87
CA ALA A 27 -4.81 -3.55 15.29
C ALA A 27 -4.87 -3.83 13.77
N VAL A 28 -3.77 -3.58 13.04
CA VAL A 28 -3.67 -3.90 11.60
C VAL A 28 -3.78 -5.41 11.35
N SER A 29 -3.07 -6.23 12.12
CA SER A 29 -3.16 -7.70 12.01
C SER A 29 -4.58 -8.22 12.23
N ALA A 30 -5.33 -7.62 13.15
CA ALA A 30 -6.75 -7.92 13.35
C ALA A 30 -7.60 -7.44 12.16
N GLY A 31 -7.32 -6.26 11.61
CA GLY A 31 -7.97 -5.73 10.42
C GLY A 31 -7.80 -6.60 9.16
N LEU A 32 -6.71 -7.36 9.05
CA LEU A 32 -6.49 -8.27 7.92
C LEU A 32 -7.55 -9.38 7.81
N TYR A 33 -8.31 -9.67 8.88
CA TYR A 33 -9.41 -10.65 8.84
C TYR A 33 -10.69 -10.12 8.18
N VAL A 34 -10.83 -8.80 8.06
CA VAL A 34 -12.01 -8.15 7.46
C VAL A 34 -11.72 -7.59 6.08
N LEU A 35 -10.59 -7.97 5.47
CA LEU A 35 -10.30 -7.60 4.09
C LEU A 35 -11.36 -8.14 3.14
N PRO A 36 -11.74 -7.38 2.09
CA PRO A 36 -12.55 -7.92 1.02
C PRO A 36 -11.79 -9.03 0.27
N THR A 37 -12.51 -9.86 -0.46
CA THR A 37 -11.90 -10.71 -1.48
C THR A 37 -11.38 -9.86 -2.64
N LYS A 38 -10.50 -10.44 -3.48
CA LYS A 38 -10.03 -9.77 -4.70
C LYS A 38 -11.21 -9.38 -5.59
N GLU A 39 -12.19 -10.27 -5.77
CA GLU A 39 -13.40 -9.99 -6.57
C GLU A 39 -14.22 -8.83 -5.99
N GLN A 40 -14.41 -8.79 -4.67
CA GLN A 40 -15.12 -7.69 -4.00
C GLN A 40 -14.38 -6.36 -4.14
N LEU A 41 -13.05 -6.36 -4.07
CA LEU A 41 -12.22 -5.17 -4.31
C LEU A 41 -12.39 -4.68 -5.74
N LEU A 42 -12.24 -5.56 -6.74
CA LEU A 42 -12.39 -5.19 -8.16
C LEU A 42 -13.79 -4.63 -8.46
N LYS A 43 -14.83 -5.25 -7.89
CA LYS A 43 -16.20 -4.72 -7.98
C LYS A 43 -16.33 -3.32 -7.38
N LYS A 44 -15.67 -3.04 -6.26
CA LYS A 44 -15.65 -1.70 -5.64
C LYS A 44 -14.88 -0.68 -6.49
N LEU A 45 -13.86 -1.12 -7.22
CA LEU A 45 -13.10 -0.29 -8.15
C LEU A 45 -13.83 -0.10 -9.49
N ASN A 46 -14.90 -0.85 -9.75
CA ASN A 46 -15.60 -0.90 -11.04
C ASN A 46 -14.67 -1.31 -12.19
N GLU A 47 -13.77 -2.26 -11.91
CA GLU A 47 -12.79 -2.77 -12.87
C GLU A 47 -12.92 -4.28 -13.03
N ASP A 48 -12.54 -4.78 -14.20
CA ASP A 48 -12.22 -6.20 -14.37
C ASP A 48 -10.74 -6.48 -14.07
N VAL A 49 -10.31 -7.73 -14.19
CA VAL A 49 -8.92 -8.10 -13.88
C VAL A 49 -7.91 -7.46 -14.83
N ALA A 50 -8.25 -7.28 -16.10
CA ALA A 50 -7.33 -6.78 -17.12
C ALA A 50 -7.13 -5.27 -16.97
N SER A 51 -8.24 -4.54 -16.92
CA SER A 51 -8.30 -3.09 -16.68
C SER A 51 -7.66 -2.71 -15.34
N ALA A 52 -8.01 -3.39 -14.25
CA ALA A 52 -7.39 -3.13 -12.95
C ALA A 52 -5.86 -3.33 -12.97
N LYS A 53 -5.38 -4.37 -13.66
CA LYS A 53 -3.93 -4.60 -13.79
C LYS A 53 -3.26 -3.45 -14.52
N GLU A 54 -3.81 -3.02 -15.66
CA GLU A 54 -3.30 -1.91 -16.45
C GLU A 54 -3.28 -0.62 -15.62
N GLN A 55 -4.40 -0.26 -14.98
CA GLN A 55 -4.50 0.96 -14.17
C GLN A 55 -3.56 0.93 -12.95
N MET A 56 -3.44 -0.21 -12.27
CA MET A 56 -2.48 -0.36 -11.17
C MET A 56 -1.03 -0.21 -11.63
N GLN A 57 -0.67 -0.73 -12.81
CA GLN A 57 0.67 -0.56 -13.38
C GLN A 57 0.97 0.89 -13.78
N ILE A 58 -0.02 1.60 -14.34
CA ILE A 58 0.07 3.03 -14.62
C ILE A 58 0.29 3.81 -13.32
N TYR A 59 -0.46 3.49 -12.26
CA TYR A 59 -0.28 4.14 -10.96
C TYR A 59 1.12 3.90 -10.37
N VAL A 60 1.60 2.65 -10.36
CA VAL A 60 2.93 2.31 -9.83
C VAL A 60 4.02 3.08 -10.58
N SER A 61 3.99 3.07 -11.91
CA SER A 61 4.99 3.78 -12.72
C SER A 61 4.91 5.31 -12.59
N SER A 62 3.70 5.86 -12.51
CA SER A 62 3.50 7.32 -12.41
C SER A 62 3.81 7.86 -11.02
N SER A 63 3.51 7.10 -9.97
CA SER A 63 3.72 7.53 -8.58
C SER A 63 5.18 7.50 -8.15
N GLU A 64 6.01 6.65 -8.77
CA GLU A 64 7.43 6.52 -8.44
C GLU A 64 8.17 7.87 -8.46
N ALA A 65 8.00 8.66 -9.54
CA ALA A 65 8.65 9.95 -9.66
C ALA A 65 8.22 10.94 -8.58
N VAL A 66 6.94 10.90 -8.18
CA VAL A 66 6.37 11.77 -7.13
C VAL A 66 6.89 11.36 -5.75
N ILE A 67 6.91 10.06 -5.44
CA ILE A 67 7.45 9.53 -4.19
C ILE A 67 8.91 9.92 -4.03
N GLN A 68 9.72 9.69 -5.08
CA GLN A 68 11.15 10.07 -5.07
C GLN A 68 11.36 11.58 -4.94
N TYR A 69 10.48 12.40 -5.54
CA TYR A 69 10.55 13.85 -5.39
C TYR A 69 10.31 14.28 -3.94
N ILE A 70 9.28 13.72 -3.29
CA ILE A 70 8.96 14.03 -1.89
C ILE A 70 10.10 13.59 -0.96
N ASP A 71 10.62 12.38 -1.13
CA ASP A 71 11.75 11.87 -0.34
C ASP A 71 12.99 12.78 -0.47
N LYS A 72 13.38 13.11 -1.71
CA LYS A 72 14.48 14.04 -1.99
C LYS A 72 14.23 15.42 -1.39
N LEU A 73 12.99 15.92 -1.40
CA LEU A 73 12.66 17.21 -0.84
C LEU A 73 12.92 17.26 0.67
N TYR A 74 12.50 16.25 1.41
CA TYR A 74 12.73 16.16 2.86
C TYR A 74 14.22 16.01 3.18
N VAL A 75 14.92 15.12 2.47
CA VAL A 75 16.37 14.89 2.66
C VAL A 75 17.17 16.15 2.32
N SER A 76 16.86 16.82 1.21
CA SER A 76 17.57 18.06 0.78
C SER A 76 17.43 19.22 1.76
N ARG A 77 16.37 19.21 2.58
CA ARG A 77 16.10 20.20 3.62
C ARG A 77 16.52 19.74 5.02
N ASN A 78 17.24 18.62 5.10
CA ASN A 78 17.75 18.05 6.33
C ASN A 78 16.64 17.76 7.38
N LEU A 79 15.46 17.35 6.90
CA LEU A 79 14.29 17.03 7.73
C LEU A 79 14.18 15.54 8.09
N GLY A 80 14.84 14.65 7.34
CA GLY A 80 14.71 13.20 7.48
C GLY A 80 13.36 12.66 6.98
N THR A 81 13.24 11.33 6.89
CA THR A 81 12.02 10.62 6.46
C THR A 81 11.67 9.45 7.39
N ASP A 82 12.34 9.38 8.53
CA ASP A 82 12.33 8.27 9.49
C ASP A 82 11.93 8.68 10.92
N TRP A 83 11.30 9.85 11.07
CA TRP A 83 10.74 10.35 12.32
C TRP A 83 9.46 9.61 12.75
#